data_AF-K0IJW6-F1
#
_entry.id   AF-K0IJW6-F1
#
_cell.length_a   1.000
_cell.length_b   1.000
_cell.length_c   1.000
_cell.angle_alpha   90.00
_cell.angle_beta   90.00
_cell.angle_gamma   90.00
#
_symmetry.space_group_name_H-M   'P 1'
#
loop_
_entity.id
_entity.type
_entity.pdbx_description
1 polymer ?
#
loop_
_entity_poly.entity_id
_entity_poly.type
_entity_poly.pdbx_seq_one_letter_code
_entity_poly.pdbx_strand_id
1 'polypeptide(L)'
;MATLDQEFRKRAGETIENYLRILSGTFPNRQNLADTWRYEHEDDFMYGLVVGQLDGLIVGYFRGIYDRAPTDEESQEIKGIVQAYVQQIKALVDQLKAKRGTLAS
;
A
#
# COMPACT_ATOMS: atom_id res chain seq x y z
N MET A 1 -11.99 -21.18 -7.60
CA MET A 1 -10.95 -21.76 -6.72
C MET A 1 -9.93 -20.67 -6.45
N ALA A 2 -9.40 -20.54 -5.23
CA ALA A 2 -8.30 -19.61 -4.98
C ALA A 2 -7.04 -20.13 -5.71
N THR A 3 -6.43 -19.27 -6.51
CA THR A 3 -5.23 -19.55 -7.31
C THR A 3 -3.97 -19.41 -6.45
N LEU A 4 -3.98 -18.43 -5.55
CA LEU A 4 -2.92 -18.23 -4.55
C LEU A 4 -3.17 -19.11 -3.32
N ASP A 5 -2.12 -19.83 -2.91
CA ASP A 5 -2.18 -20.69 -1.74
C ASP A 5 -2.31 -19.90 -0.42
N GLN A 6 -2.72 -20.59 0.64
CA GLN A 6 -3.00 -19.98 1.94
C GLN A 6 -1.75 -19.41 2.62
N GLU A 7 -0.58 -20.02 2.41
CA GLU A 7 0.67 -19.56 2.99
C GLU A 7 1.12 -18.25 2.32
N PHE A 8 1.01 -18.16 0.99
CA PHE A 8 1.24 -16.90 0.27
C PHE A 8 0.33 -15.80 0.81
N ARG A 9 -0.98 -16.06 0.92
CA ARG A 9 -1.97 -15.08 1.42
C ARG A 9 -1.64 -14.59 2.83
N LYS A 10 -1.26 -15.51 3.72
CA LYS A 10 -0.85 -15.18 5.10
C LYS A 10 0.36 -14.27 5.10
N ARG A 11 1.43 -14.65 4.38
CA ARG A 11 2.67 -13.85 4.34
C ARG A 11 2.49 -12.50 3.63
N ALA A 12 1.63 -12.44 2.62
CA ALA A 12 1.26 -11.19 1.97
C ALA A 12 0.58 -10.25 2.97
N GLY A 13 -0.35 -10.77 3.79
CA GLY A 13 -0.98 -10.01 4.88
C GLY A 13 0.02 -9.47 5.90
N GLU A 14 0.91 -10.33 6.41
CA GLU A 14 1.98 -9.93 7.34
C GLU A 14 2.91 -8.85 6.73
N THR A 15 3.19 -8.97 5.44
CA THR A 15 4.01 -7.99 4.69
C THR A 15 3.29 -6.63 4.59
N ILE A 16 2.00 -6.62 4.29
CA ILE A 16 1.18 -5.39 4.25
C ILE A 16 1.15 -4.73 5.62
N GLU A 17 0.87 -5.48 6.68
CA GLU A 17 0.78 -4.96 8.05
C GLU A 17 2.11 -4.33 8.49
N ASN A 18 3.22 -4.99 8.18
CA ASN A 18 4.55 -4.47 8.48
C ASN A 18 4.84 -3.19 7.68
N TYR A 19 4.47 -3.14 6.40
CA TYR A 19 4.66 -1.97 5.56
C TYR A 19 3.85 -0.76 6.06
N LEU A 20 2.57 -0.95 6.39
CA LEU A 20 1.71 0.10 6.94
C LEU A 20 2.27 0.65 8.27
N ARG A 21 2.81 -0.23 9.12
CA ARG A 21 3.49 0.16 10.37
C ARG A 21 4.75 0.99 10.13
N ILE A 22 5.53 0.68 9.10
CA ILE A 22 6.71 1.47 8.72
C ILE A 22 6.28 2.87 8.24
N LEU A 23 5.28 2.92 7.37
CA LEU A 23 4.76 4.17 6.83
C LEU A 23 4.13 5.08 7.90
N SER A 24 3.50 4.52 8.92
CA SER A 24 2.96 5.31 10.04
C SER A 24 4.07 5.99 10.86
N GLY A 25 5.26 5.40 10.91
CA GLY A 25 6.44 5.97 11.58
C GLY A 25 7.23 6.95 10.71
N THR A 26 7.43 6.63 9.42
CA THR A 26 8.36 7.34 8.53
C THR A 26 7.79 7.41 7.12
N PHE A 27 6.84 8.31 6.88
CA PHE A 27 6.39 8.55 5.51
C PHE A 27 7.41 9.46 4.80
N PRO A 28 7.83 9.15 3.55
CA PRO A 28 8.77 9.99 2.81
C PRO A 28 8.28 11.44 2.72
N ASN A 29 9.22 12.38 2.74
CA ASN A 29 8.93 13.81 2.82
C ASN A 29 7.95 14.25 1.71
N ARG A 30 6.76 14.68 2.11
CA ARG A 30 5.66 15.04 1.18
C ARG A 30 5.84 16.38 0.49
N GLN A 31 6.74 17.24 0.99
CA GLN A 31 6.95 18.57 0.41
C GLN A 31 7.28 18.50 -1.08
N ASN A 32 8.07 17.51 -1.50
CA ASN A 32 8.42 17.37 -2.91
C ASN A 32 7.28 16.78 -3.77
N LEU A 33 6.30 16.10 -3.17
CA LEU A 33 5.23 15.44 -3.92
C LEU A 33 4.19 16.43 -4.41
N ALA A 34 3.80 17.41 -3.59
CA ALA A 34 2.82 18.43 -3.99
C ALA A 34 3.32 19.27 -5.17
N ASP A 35 4.57 19.70 -5.12
CA ASP A 35 5.18 20.52 -6.18
C ASP A 35 5.35 19.75 -7.49
N THR A 36 5.68 18.45 -7.39
CA THR A 36 5.92 17.59 -8.56
C THR A 36 4.62 17.14 -9.23
N TRP A 37 3.67 16.66 -8.44
CA TRP A 37 2.46 16.01 -8.96
C TRP A 37 1.27 16.96 -9.09
N ARG A 38 1.31 18.12 -8.41
CA ARG A 38 0.27 19.16 -8.45
C ARG A 38 -1.14 18.59 -8.24
N TYR A 39 -1.28 17.65 -7.29
CA TYR A 39 -2.57 17.04 -6.98
C TYR A 39 -3.50 18.05 -6.28
N GLU A 40 -4.78 17.99 -6.61
CA GLU A 40 -5.81 18.84 -5.97
C GLU A 40 -6.38 18.20 -4.70
N HIS A 41 -6.47 16.87 -4.69
CA HIS A 41 -7.02 16.07 -3.59
C HIS A 41 -5.94 15.21 -2.97
N GLU A 42 -5.26 15.75 -1.93
CA GLU A 42 -4.15 15.07 -1.27
C GLU A 42 -4.54 13.71 -0.69
N ASP A 43 -5.68 13.62 0.00
CA ASP A 43 -6.08 12.38 0.68
C ASP A 43 -6.31 11.24 -0.34
N ASP A 44 -6.95 11.55 -1.47
CA ASP A 44 -7.16 10.60 -2.58
C ASP A 44 -5.85 10.22 -3.26
N PHE A 45 -4.95 11.20 -3.47
CA PHE A 45 -3.62 10.95 -4.03
C PHE A 45 -2.80 10.03 -3.13
N MET A 46 -2.79 10.30 -1.82
CA MET A 46 -2.06 9.53 -0.83
C MET A 46 -2.64 8.13 -0.67
N TYR A 47 -3.96 7.99 -0.70
CA TYR A 47 -4.61 6.68 -0.75
C TYR A 47 -4.16 5.89 -1.99
N GLY A 48 -4.24 6.49 -3.18
CA GLY A 48 -3.80 5.86 -4.42
C GLY A 48 -2.31 5.48 -4.41
N LEU A 49 -1.45 6.35 -3.86
CA LEU A 49 -0.02 6.10 -3.71
C LEU A 49 0.25 4.87 -2.82
N VAL A 50 -0.39 4.80 -1.64
CA VAL A 50 -0.20 3.68 -0.71
C VAL A 50 -0.73 2.38 -1.30
N VAL A 51 -1.92 2.40 -1.93
CA VAL A 51 -2.47 1.21 -2.61
C VAL A 51 -1.53 0.74 -3.72
N GLY A 52 -1.04 1.65 -4.57
CA GLY A 52 -0.10 1.30 -5.64
C GLY A 52 1.23 0.75 -5.13
N GLN A 53 1.75 1.28 -4.03
CA GLN A 53 2.95 0.75 -3.38
C GLN A 53 2.74 -0.66 -2.83
N LEU A 54 1.59 -0.93 -2.20
CA LEU A 54 1.24 -2.26 -1.69
C LEU A 54 1.04 -3.27 -2.82
N ASP A 55 0.30 -2.91 -3.87
CA ASP A 55 0.12 -3.76 -5.05
C ASP A 55 1.49 -4.13 -5.65
N GLY A 56 2.36 -3.14 -5.86
CA GLY A 56 3.71 -3.35 -6.37
C GLY A 56 4.58 -4.21 -5.45
N LEU A 57 4.49 -3.99 -4.13
CA LEU A 57 5.22 -4.77 -3.12
C LEU A 57 4.82 -6.24 -3.15
N ILE A 58 3.53 -6.54 -3.17
CA ILE A 58 3.03 -7.92 -3.14
C ILE A 58 3.26 -8.62 -4.48
N VAL A 59 3.17 -7.92 -5.61
CA VAL A 59 3.60 -8.45 -6.92
C VAL A 59 5.11 -8.74 -6.94
N GLY A 60 5.93 -7.86 -6.34
CA GLY A 60 7.36 -8.08 -6.20
C GLY A 60 7.66 -9.31 -5.33
N TYR A 61 6.95 -9.45 -4.22
CA TYR A 61 7.06 -10.62 -3.34
C TYR A 61 6.66 -11.92 -4.05
N PHE A 62 5.55 -11.90 -4.81
CA PHE A 62 5.14 -13.02 -5.66
C PHE A 62 6.25 -13.43 -6.63
N ARG A 63 6.82 -12.47 -7.37
CA ARG A 63 7.90 -12.74 -8.32
C ARG A 63 9.13 -13.34 -7.64
N GLY A 64 9.45 -12.92 -6.42
CA GLY A 64 10.55 -13.47 -5.64
C GLY A 64 10.38 -14.94 -5.23
N ILE A 65 9.13 -15.42 -5.09
CA ILE A 65 8.83 -16.80 -4.73
C ILE A 65 8.73 -17.70 -5.97
N TYR A 66 7.99 -17.25 -6.98
CA TYR A 66 7.59 -18.11 -8.10
C TYR A 66 8.44 -17.90 -9.36
N ASP A 67 9.37 -16.94 -9.36
CA ASP A 67 10.25 -16.58 -10.48
C ASP A 67 9.50 -16.32 -11.81
N ARG A 68 8.29 -15.76 -11.70
CA ARG A 68 7.45 -15.38 -12.83
C ARG A 68 6.51 -14.25 -12.47
N ALA A 69 5.96 -13.59 -13.50
CA ALA A 69 4.83 -12.69 -13.30
C ALA A 69 3.57 -13.46 -12.87
N PRO A 70 2.71 -12.84 -12.04
CA PRO A 70 1.39 -13.40 -11.75
C PRO A 70 0.53 -13.44 -13.03
N THR A 71 -0.38 -14.40 -13.12
CA THR A 71 -1.45 -14.39 -14.12
C THR A 71 -2.46 -13.28 -13.83
N ASP A 72 -3.43 -13.07 -14.72
CA ASP A 72 -4.50 -12.10 -14.48
C ASP A 72 -5.34 -12.47 -13.26
N GLU A 73 -5.68 -13.75 -13.07
CA GLU A 73 -6.41 -14.23 -11.90
C GLU A 73 -5.62 -14.04 -10.60
N GLU A 74 -4.34 -14.39 -10.60
CA GLU A 74 -3.45 -14.18 -9.45
C GLU A 74 -3.29 -12.69 -9.14
N SER A 75 -3.20 -11.85 -10.17
CA SER A 75 -3.13 -10.39 -10.02
C SER A 75 -4.41 -9.82 -9.41
N GLN A 76 -5.58 -10.34 -9.78
CA GLN A 76 -6.85 -9.96 -9.15
C GLN A 76 -6.93 -10.44 -7.70
N GLU A 77 -6.42 -11.64 -7.40
CA GLU A 77 -6.34 -12.11 -6.02
C GLU A 77 -5.38 -11.28 -5.17
N ILE A 78 -4.23 -10.87 -5.70
CA ILE A 78 -3.29 -9.96 -5.03
C ILE A 78 -4.00 -8.63 -4.71
N LYS A 79 -4.69 -8.03 -5.68
CA LYS A 79 -5.48 -6.82 -5.46
C LYS A 79 -6.54 -7.03 -4.39
N GLY A 80 -7.21 -8.19 -4.38
CA GLY A 80 -8.17 -8.57 -3.34
C GLY A 80 -7.55 -8.64 -1.94
N ILE A 81 -6.31 -9.13 -1.83
CA ILE A 81 -5.57 -9.12 -0.55
C ILE A 81 -5.32 -7.67 -0.11
N VAL A 82 -4.83 -6.79 -0.99
CA VAL A 82 -4.61 -5.37 -0.66
C VAL A 82 -5.91 -4.66 -0.28
N GLN A 83 -7.00 -4.91 -1.02
CA GLN A 83 -8.32 -4.34 -0.75
C GLN A 83 -8.88 -4.74 0.61
N ALA A 84 -8.53 -5.93 1.13
CA ALA A 84 -8.93 -6.33 2.48
C ALA A 84 -8.36 -5.41 3.59
N TYR A 85 -7.33 -4.62 3.28
CA TYR A 85 -6.71 -3.65 4.20
C TYR A 85 -7.17 -2.21 3.97
N VAL A 86 -8.25 -1.97 3.22
CA VAL A 86 -8.73 -0.61 2.87
C VAL A 86 -8.95 0.29 4.08
N GLN A 87 -9.45 -0.24 5.20
CA GLN A 87 -9.72 0.57 6.40
C GLN A 87 -8.42 1.00 7.09
N GLN A 88 -7.43 0.11 7.13
CA GLN A 88 -6.11 0.38 7.70
C GLN A 88 -5.34 1.39 6.83
N ILE A 89 -5.47 1.30 5.51
CA ILE A 89 -4.89 2.27 4.57
C ILE A 89 -5.51 3.65 4.78
N LYS A 90 -6.85 3.74 4.87
CA LYS A 90 -7.54 5.01 5.16
C LYS A 90 -7.11 5.61 6.50
N ALA A 91 -7.07 4.80 7.55
CA ALA A 91 -6.61 5.23 8.87
C ALA A 91 -5.16 5.74 8.84
N LEU A 92 -4.28 5.09 8.06
CA LEU A 92 -2.92 5.58 7.85
C LEU A 92 -2.93 6.96 7.18
N VAL A 93 -3.69 7.16 6.10
CA VAL A 93 -3.80 8.46 5.41
C VAL A 93 -4.31 9.55 6.36
N ASP A 94 -5.30 9.26 7.20
CA ASP A 94 -5.80 10.19 8.21
C ASP A 94 -4.73 10.57 9.26
N GLN A 95 -4.00 9.56 9.78
CA GLN A 95 -2.88 9.79 10.71
C GLN A 95 -1.78 10.65 10.07
N LEU A 96 -1.48 10.36 8.81
CA LEU A 96 -0.52 11.08 8.01
C LEU A 96 -0.93 12.54 7.84
N LYS A 97 -2.21 12.84 7.60
CA LYS A 97 -2.74 14.20 7.57
C LYS A 97 -2.59 14.93 8.90
N ALA A 98 -2.96 14.28 10.00
CA ALA A 98 -2.89 14.88 11.34
C ALA A 98 -1.46 15.30 11.73
N LYS A 99 -0.45 14.45 11.46
CA LYS A 99 0.96 14.74 11.76
C LYS A 99 1.52 15.97 11.03
N ARG A 100 1.00 16.31 9.85
CA ARG A 100 1.39 17.52 9.13
C ARG A 100 0.87 18.77 9.83
N GLY A 101 -0.38 18.75 10.28
CA GLY A 101 -1.00 19.88 10.97
C GLY A 101 -0.24 20.31 12.22
N THR A 102 0.33 19.35 12.96
CA THR A 102 1.14 19.61 14.17
C THR A 102 2.56 20.10 13.91
N LEU A 103 3.10 19.97 12.69
CA LEU A 103 4.43 20.47 12.32
C LEU A 103 4.37 21.88 11.70
N ALA A 104 3.17 22.37 11.38
CA ALA A 104 2.93 23.68 10.76
C ALA A 104 2.43 24.74 11.77
N SER A 105 2.30 24.38 13.06
CA SER A 105 1.90 25.24 14.19
C SER A 105 3.07 25.46 15.14
#